data_AF-A0A7J7GHZ8-F1
#
_entry.id   AF-A0A7J7GHZ8-F1
#
_cell.length_a   1.000
_cell.length_b   1.000
_cell.length_c   1.000
_cell.angle_alpha   90.00
_cell.angle_beta   90.00
_cell.angle_gamma   90.00
#
_symmetry.space_group_name_H-M   'P 1'
#
loop_
_entity.id
_entity.type
_entity.pdbx_description
1 polymer ?
#
loop_
_entity_poly.entity_id
_entity_poly.type
_entity_poly.pdbx_seq_one_letter_code
_entity_poly.pdbx_strand_id
1 'polypeptide(L)'
;MVVGHYIPQLAALLLDYNKQPNIKPVKLKAIALGNPLLDIKISVNDAEYLWSHGVISDEMLMLKNTVCNESKYLLELIHHNLSKECTKVFQRMQEEMGSDTDTHDLLLPTCLLPSVGV
;
A
#
# COMPACT_ATOMS: atom_id res chain seq x y z
N MET A 1 -4.57 -1.79 -5.40
CA MET A 1 -4.80 -0.68 -6.35
C MET A 1 -3.77 -0.77 -7.48
N VAL A 2 -4.20 -0.98 -8.72
CA VAL A 2 -3.35 -1.44 -9.85
C VAL A 2 -2.89 -0.30 -10.77
N VAL A 3 -3.20 0.96 -10.44
CA VAL A 3 -2.97 2.12 -11.33
C VAL A 3 -1.51 2.61 -11.31
N GLY A 4 -0.74 2.28 -10.26
CA GLY A 4 0.68 2.64 -10.15
C GLY A 4 1.56 2.08 -11.27
N HIS A 5 1.21 0.90 -11.81
CA HIS A 5 1.95 0.30 -12.93
C HIS A 5 1.42 0.71 -14.31
N TYR A 6 0.10 0.87 -14.46
CA TYR A 6 -0.50 1.13 -15.77
C TYR A 6 -0.13 2.49 -16.35
N ILE A 7 -0.14 3.55 -15.53
CA ILE A 7 0.11 4.90 -16.02
C ILE A 7 1.55 5.07 -16.53
N PRO A 8 2.60 4.62 -15.81
CA PRO A 8 3.97 4.66 -16.34
C PRO A 8 4.17 3.78 -17.58
N GLN A 9 3.59 2.57 -17.61
CA GLN A 9 3.71 1.66 -18.76
C GLN A 9 3.04 2.25 -20.02
N LEU A 10 1.85 2.82 -19.87
CA LEU A 10 1.16 3.50 -20.97
C LEU A 10 1.94 4.72 -21.46
N ALA A 11 2.50 5.51 -20.54
CA ALA A 11 3.33 6.65 -20.90
C ALA A 11 4.56 6.22 -21.72
N ALA A 12 5.22 5.12 -21.33
CA ALA A 12 6.33 4.54 -22.09
C ALA A 12 5.90 4.11 -23.51
N LEU A 13 4.77 3.40 -23.62
CA LEU A 13 4.22 2.98 -24.91
C LEU A 13 3.85 4.17 -25.80
N LEU A 14 3.31 5.26 -25.24
CA LEU A 14 3.02 6.48 -25.99
C LEU A 14 4.28 7.15 -26.52
N LEU A 15 5.37 7.16 -25.74
CA LEU A 15 6.66 7.68 -26.18
C LEU A 15 7.27 6.82 -27.29
N ASP A 16 7.12 5.50 -27.23
CA ASP A 16 7.57 4.60 -28.29
C ASP A 16 6.73 4.71 -29.55
N TYR A 17 5.41 4.83 -29.41
CA TYR A 17 4.49 5.12 -30.51
C TYR A 17 4.90 6.40 -31.24
N ASN A 18 5.26 7.45 -30.49
CA ASN A 18 5.69 8.73 -31.04
C ASN A 18 6.98 8.67 -31.90
N LYS A 19 7.76 7.59 -31.83
CA LYS A 19 8.98 7.40 -32.64
C LYS A 19 8.69 6.83 -34.04
N GLN A 20 7.48 6.34 -34.30
CA GLN A 20 7.15 5.71 -35.58
C GLN A 20 7.05 6.75 -36.71
N PRO A 21 7.47 6.40 -37.95
CA PRO A 21 7.31 7.30 -39.09
C PRO A 21 5.83 7.45 -39.48
N ASN A 22 5.47 8.59 -40.05
CA ASN A 22 4.13 8.86 -40.64
C ASN A 22 2.94 8.79 -39.66
N ILE A 23 3.17 8.97 -38.37
CA ILE A 23 2.11 9.08 -37.36
C ILE A 23 1.96 10.52 -36.87
N LYS A 24 0.79 10.83 -36.29
CA LYS A 24 0.56 12.10 -35.58
C LYS A 24 0.96 11.92 -34.11
N PRO A 25 2.02 12.58 -33.60
CA PRO A 25 2.49 12.35 -32.24
C PRO A 25 1.46 12.78 -31.19
N VAL A 26 1.34 12.00 -30.13
CA VAL A 26 0.57 12.33 -28.93
C VAL A 26 1.39 13.28 -28.06
N LYS A 27 0.86 14.47 -27.76
CA LYS A 27 1.53 15.50 -26.94
C LYS A 27 1.36 15.22 -25.43
N LEU A 28 1.98 14.14 -24.95
CA LEU A 28 2.03 13.86 -23.51
C LEU A 28 2.86 14.94 -22.80
N LYS A 29 2.28 15.61 -21.80
CA LYS A 29 2.96 16.68 -21.03
C LYS A 29 3.52 16.18 -19.71
N ALA A 30 2.73 15.40 -18.98
CA ALA A 30 3.06 14.88 -17.66
C ALA A 30 2.16 13.68 -17.34
N ILE A 31 2.55 12.93 -16.31
CA ILE A 31 1.72 11.92 -15.65
C ILE A 31 1.57 12.31 -14.18
N ALA A 32 0.46 11.91 -13.56
CA ALA A 32 0.21 12.08 -12.13
C ALA A 32 -0.12 10.71 -11.53
N LEU A 33 0.46 10.43 -10.36
CA LEU A 33 0.26 9.19 -9.62
C LEU A 33 -0.15 9.56 -8.18
N GLY A 34 -1.30 9.08 -7.73
CA GLY A 34 -1.77 9.24 -6.35
C GLY A 34 -1.68 7.91 -5.61
N ASN A 35 -0.99 7.90 -4.46
CA ASN A 35 -0.74 6.73 -3.62
C ASN A 35 -0.43 5.43 -4.39
N PRO A 36 0.58 5.45 -5.29
CA PRO A 36 0.84 4.31 -6.16
C PRO A 36 1.60 3.20 -5.42
N LEU A 37 1.27 1.95 -5.74
CA LEU A 37 2.15 0.82 -5.49
C LEU A 37 3.16 0.73 -6.66
N LEU A 38 4.43 1.07 -6.41
CA LEU A 38 5.49 1.08 -7.44
C LEU A 38 6.55 0.02 -7.20
N ASP A 39 6.97 -0.12 -5.94
CA ASP A 39 7.96 -1.09 -5.51
C ASP A 39 7.48 -1.73 -4.22
N ILE A 40 7.39 -3.05 -4.19
CA ILE A 40 6.84 -3.79 -3.05
C ILE A 40 7.69 -3.65 -1.78
N LYS A 41 8.97 -3.27 -1.87
CA LYS A 41 9.82 -3.05 -0.70
C LYS A 41 9.60 -1.69 -0.08
N ILE A 42 9.31 -0.70 -0.91
CA ILE A 42 9.21 0.70 -0.48
C ILE A 42 7.75 1.10 -0.27
N SER A 43 6.88 0.80 -1.23
CA SER A 43 5.49 1.28 -1.28
C SER A 43 4.55 0.63 -0.27
N VAL A 44 4.93 -0.51 0.31
CA VAL A 44 4.09 -1.19 1.31
C VAL A 44 4.61 -1.04 2.73
N ASN A 45 5.81 -0.47 2.91
CA ASN A 45 6.38 -0.29 4.23
C ASN A 45 5.70 0.90 4.91
N ASP A 46 4.77 0.62 5.82
CA ASP A 46 3.94 1.60 6.51
C ASP A 46 4.19 1.65 8.03
N ALA A 47 5.08 0.83 8.57
CA ALA A 47 5.31 0.74 10.01
C ALA A 47 5.72 2.09 10.63
N GLU A 48 6.62 2.84 9.99
CA GLU A 48 7.02 4.18 10.46
C GLU A 48 5.87 5.20 10.36
N TYR A 49 5.02 5.08 9.33
CA TYR A 49 3.84 5.93 9.17
C TYR A 49 2.85 5.67 10.31
N LEU A 50 2.52 4.40 10.58
CA LEU A 50 1.61 4.03 11.66
C LEU A 50 2.15 4.44 13.04
N TRP A 51 3.45 4.27 13.28
CA TRP A 51 4.09 4.66 14.53
C TRP A 51 4.07 6.19 14.75
N SER A 52 4.44 6.97 13.73
CA SER A 52 4.46 8.43 13.82
C SER A 52 3.07 9.06 13.99
N HIS A 53 2.01 8.32 13.66
CA HIS A 53 0.62 8.73 13.88
C HIS A 53 0.00 8.11 15.14
N GLY A 54 0.79 7.44 15.98
CA GLY A 54 0.35 6.91 17.27
C GLY A 54 -0.55 5.68 17.19
N VAL A 55 -0.56 4.99 16.04
CA VAL A 55 -1.40 3.79 15.82
C VAL A 55 -0.75 2.54 16.42
N ILE A 56 0.58 2.45 16.38
CA ILE A 56 1.33 1.30 16.89
C ILE A 56 2.38 1.75 17.91
N SER A 57 2.72 0.85 18.83
CA SER A 57 3.71 1.07 19.88
C SER A 57 5.17 1.00 19.36
N ASP A 58 6.11 1.52 20.15
CA ASP A 58 7.56 1.38 19.90
C ASP A 58 7.98 -0.09 19.79
N GLU A 59 7.40 -0.96 20.62
CA GLU A 59 7.65 -2.39 20.60
C GLU A 59 7.18 -3.01 19.28
N MET A 60 6.01 -2.60 18.79
CA MET A 60 5.46 -3.07 17.53
C MET A 60 6.30 -2.60 16.34
N LEU A 61 6.75 -1.34 16.32
CA LEU A 61 7.69 -0.83 15.32
C LEU A 61 8.99 -1.66 15.31
N MET A 62 9.54 -1.97 16.49
CA MET A 62 10.73 -2.81 16.60
C MET A 62 10.48 -4.21 16.02
N LEU A 63 9.35 -4.84 16.31
CA LEU A 63 9.00 -6.17 15.78
C LEU A 63 8.82 -6.15 14.26
N LYS A 64 8.19 -5.11 13.70
CA LYS A 64 8.11 -4.94 12.24
C LYS A 64 9.49 -4.82 11.61
N ASN A 65 10.37 -4.00 12.19
CA ASN A 65 11.71 -3.77 11.65
C ASN A 65 12.65 -4.98 11.78
N THR A 66 12.47 -5.83 12.79
CA THR A 66 13.42 -6.91 13.12
C THR A 66 12.93 -8.31 12.77
N VAL A 67 11.63 -8.57 12.89
CA VAL A 67 11.05 -9.91 12.71
C VAL A 67 10.34 -10.03 11.37
N CYS A 68 9.39 -9.13 11.10
CA CYS A 68 8.57 -9.19 9.89
C CYS A 68 8.08 -7.81 9.46
N ASN A 69 8.76 -7.23 8.46
CA ASN A 69 8.27 -6.04 7.80
C ASN A 69 7.20 -6.39 6.75
N GLU A 70 6.51 -5.37 6.27
CA GLU A 70 5.35 -5.47 5.39
C GLU A 70 5.70 -6.16 4.06
N SER A 71 6.88 -5.86 3.53
CA SER A 71 7.36 -6.46 2.28
C SER A 71 7.64 -7.95 2.45
N LYS A 72 8.27 -8.36 3.56
CA LYS A 72 8.51 -9.77 3.88
C LYS A 72 7.17 -10.48 4.07
N TYR A 73 6.26 -9.91 4.85
CA TYR A 73 4.91 -10.45 5.05
C TYR A 73 4.19 -10.68 3.71
N LEU A 74 4.17 -9.67 2.84
CA LEU A 74 3.47 -9.73 1.56
C LEU A 74 4.11 -10.74 0.59
N LEU A 75 5.44 -10.82 0.53
CA LEU A 75 6.14 -11.80 -0.31
C LEU A 75 5.93 -13.23 0.19
N GLU A 76 6.01 -13.46 1.50
CA GLU A 76 5.73 -14.77 2.09
C GLU A 76 4.27 -15.21 1.85
N LEU A 77 3.33 -14.27 1.94
CA LEU A 77 1.92 -14.51 1.66
C LEU A 77 1.69 -14.90 0.18
N ILE A 78 2.27 -14.16 -0.76
CA ILE A 78 2.16 -14.42 -2.22
C ILE A 78 2.75 -15.79 -2.57
N HIS A 79 3.87 -16.16 -1.94
CA HIS A 79 4.52 -17.46 -2.17
C HIS A 79 3.91 -18.60 -1.35
N HIS A 80 2.80 -18.38 -0.64
CA HIS A 80 2.16 -19.37 0.23
C HIS A 80 3.10 -20.01 1.27
N ASN A 81 4.06 -19.23 1.75
CA ASN A 81 5.08 -19.67 2.71
C ASN A 81 5.15 -18.72 3.91
N LEU A 82 3.98 -18.36 4.45
CA LEU A 82 3.88 -17.44 5.57
C LEU A 82 4.45 -18.05 6.86
N SER A 83 5.49 -17.43 7.39
CA SER A 83 6.11 -17.85 8.65
C SER A 83 5.18 -17.61 9.84
N LYS A 84 5.33 -18.46 10.88
CA LYS A 84 4.54 -18.34 12.12
C LYS A 84 4.86 -17.03 12.83
N GLU A 85 6.10 -16.59 12.74
CA GLU A 85 6.62 -15.35 13.27
C GLU A 85 5.94 -14.15 12.58
N CYS A 86 5.94 -14.10 11.24
CA CYS A 86 5.24 -13.05 10.50
C CYS A 86 3.73 -13.03 10.80
N THR A 87 3.11 -14.20 10.92
CA THR A 87 1.69 -14.30 11.27
C THR A 87 1.41 -13.67 12.64
N LYS A 88 2.22 -13.98 13.65
CA LYS A 88 2.08 -13.42 15.01
C LYS A 88 2.29 -11.91 15.04
N VAL A 89 3.32 -11.42 14.36
CA VAL A 89 3.63 -9.98 14.26
C VAL A 89 2.45 -9.25 13.60
N PHE A 90 1.92 -9.78 12.50
CA PHE A 90 0.77 -9.19 11.82
C PHE A 90 -0.50 -9.21 12.69
N GLN A 91 -0.77 -10.30 13.39
CA GLN A 91 -1.92 -10.40 14.28
C GLN A 91 -1.84 -9.37 15.42
N ARG A 92 -0.68 -9.25 16.07
CA ARG A 92 -0.46 -8.25 17.13
C ARG A 92 -0.63 -6.82 16.61
N MET A 93 -0.14 -6.54 15.41
CA MET A 93 -0.35 -5.22 14.78
C MET A 93 -1.83 -4.91 14.61
N GLN A 94 -2.63 -5.87 14.12
CA GLN A 94 -4.08 -5.68 13.95
C GLN A 94 -4.79 -5.44 15.30
N GLU A 95 -4.32 -6.06 16.38
CA GLU A 95 -4.81 -5.84 17.74
C GLU A 95 -4.50 -4.41 18.23
N GLU A 96 -3.30 -3.89 17.95
CA GLU A 96 -2.92 -2.50 18.29
C GLU A 96 -3.68 -1.46 17.46
N MET A 97 -3.89 -1.71 16.16
CA MET A 97 -4.67 -0.82 15.28
C MET A 97 -6.14 -0.71 15.70
N GLY A 98 -6.71 -1.80 16.24
CA GLY A 98 -8.11 -1.85 16.64
C GLY A 98 -9.10 -1.80 15.46
N SER A 99 -10.39 -1.87 15.78
CA SER A 99 -11.47 -1.85 14.78
C SER A 99 -11.85 -0.47 14.27
N ASP A 100 -11.38 0.58 14.94
CA ASP A 100 -11.76 1.97 14.66
C ASP A 100 -10.79 2.66 13.68
N THR A 101 -9.73 1.95 13.29
CA THR A 101 -8.72 2.44 12.35
C THR A 101 -9.00 1.89 10.95
N ASP A 102 -9.19 2.78 9.98
CA ASP A 102 -9.27 2.39 8.57
C ASP A 102 -7.85 2.35 7.95
N THR A 103 -7.57 1.27 7.21
CA THR A 103 -6.25 1.01 6.64
C THR A 103 -5.95 1.84 5.38
N HIS A 104 -6.94 2.52 4.82
CA HIS A 104 -6.81 3.41 3.66
C HIS A 104 -6.81 4.88 4.08
N ASP A 105 -7.49 5.23 5.17
CA ASP A 105 -7.57 6.58 5.71
C ASP A 105 -7.68 6.57 7.24
N LEU A 106 -6.55 6.79 7.91
CA LEU A 106 -6.45 6.79 9.37
C LEU A 106 -7.36 7.82 10.07
N LEU A 107 -7.75 8.89 9.37
CA LEU A 107 -8.56 9.97 9.94
C LEU A 107 -10.05 9.84 9.55
N LEU A 108 -10.40 8.82 8.76
CA LEU A 108 -11.76 8.60 8.32
C LEU A 108 -12.61 8.13 9.51
N PRO A 109 -13.68 8.86 9.87
CA PRO A 109 -14.58 8.39 10.90
C PRO A 109 -15.29 7.11 10.44
N THR A 110 -15.50 6.18 11.39
CA THR A 110 -16.27 4.96 11.15
C THR A 110 -17.65 5.30 10.60
N CYS A 111 -17.99 4.71 9.46
CA CYS A 111 -19.31 4.87 8.86
C CYS A 111 -20.36 4.13 9.71
N LEU A 112 -21.08 4.87 10.55
CA LEU A 112 -22.25 4.35 11.23
C LEU A 112 -23.43 4.43 10.27
N LEU A 113 -23.87 3.28 9.73
CA LEU A 113 -25.20 3.22 9.11
C LEU A 113 -26.22 3.64 10.17
N PRO A 114 -27.23 4.46 9.82
CA PRO A 114 -28.32 4.70 10.74
C PRO A 114 -28.92 3.35 11.09
N SER A 115 -28.96 3.02 12.38
CA SER A 115 -29.81 1.94 12.87
C SER A 115 -31.20 2.23 12.35
N VAL A 116 -31.68 1.42 11.41
CA VAL A 116 -33.07 1.44 10.96
C VAL A 116 -33.89 1.33 12.23
N GLY A 117 -34.56 2.43 12.60
CA GLY A 117 -35.52 2.43 13.68
C GLY A 117 -36.58 1.40 13.32
N VAL A 118 -36.62 0.34 14.12
CA VAL A 118 -37.79 -0.53 14.25
C VAL A 118 -38.64 0.05 15.37
#